data_AF-A0A9P7GL54-F1
#
_entry.id   AF-A0A9P7GL54-F1
#
_cell.length_a   1.000
_cell.length_b   1.000
_cell.length_c   1.000
_cell.angle_alpha   90.00
_cell.angle_beta   90.00
_cell.angle_gamma   90.00
#
_symmetry.space_group_name_H-M   'P 1'
#
loop_
_entity.id
_entity.type
_entity.pdbx_description
1 polymer ?
#
loop_
_entity_poly.entity_id
_entity_poly.type
_entity_poly.pdbx_seq_one_letter_code
_entity_poly.pdbx_strand_id
1 'polypeptide(L)'
;MFRAASRLPRRAILTTSVAATGVVLHTSPEREKLSIYPHQTPDILLVDTPSALEEQIGVARRKFIKAYCDTHSQVQGVISRWIGVEHAIENRVKAIISPNESLTPGLLYVGVATLTGSIIARSRFIGARLFLPPVFLFASAQQFLPQTTANLKAYLGLLEDTYFPNFSKKHAIANAHTRMTWDHIKDATQNSREWVTHGAEVAVDKVQEATGLKLKETMGWAQKQAEVKVIEAANAVEQRASEAKAVVEKVIEEKVPEIKVGLEKVGEETKEQVPPKVEEIKRLV
;
A
#
# COMPACT_ATOMS: atom_id res chain seq x y z
N MET A 1 17.53 35.05 0.94
CA MET A 1 17.51 36.29 0.12
C MET A 1 16.28 36.18 -0.78
N PHE A 2 15.22 36.98 -0.80
CA PHE A 2 14.85 38.30 -0.27
C PHE A 2 13.39 38.22 0.26
N ARG A 3 13.09 38.91 1.36
CA ARG A 3 11.72 39.21 1.86
C ARG A 3 11.32 40.59 1.37
N ALA A 4 10.17 40.73 0.71
CA ALA A 4 9.60 42.03 0.38
C ALA A 4 8.61 42.46 1.49
N ALA A 5 8.99 43.52 2.21
CA ALA A 5 8.15 44.22 3.17
C ALA A 5 7.52 45.44 2.48
N SER A 6 6.20 45.49 2.36
CA SER A 6 5.48 46.68 1.91
C SER A 6 5.32 47.66 3.08
N ARG A 7 6.03 48.78 2.98
CA ARG A 7 5.89 49.93 3.89
C ARG A 7 4.78 50.86 3.39
N LEU A 8 3.91 51.24 4.33
CA LEU A 8 2.94 52.34 4.20
C LEU A 8 3.66 53.69 3.94
N PRO A 9 3.14 54.57 3.08
CA PRO A 9 3.51 55.98 3.10
C PRO A 9 2.56 56.78 4.00
N ARG A 10 3.10 57.29 5.11
CA ARG A 10 2.61 58.52 5.75
C ARG A 10 2.71 59.66 4.73
N ARG A 11 1.60 60.35 4.47
CA ARG A 11 1.62 61.70 3.90
C ARG A 11 0.95 62.66 4.86
N ALA A 12 1.79 63.45 5.52
CA ALA A 12 1.44 64.76 6.01
C ALA A 12 1.53 65.73 4.83
N ILE A 13 0.47 66.50 4.58
CA ILE A 13 0.55 67.77 3.86
C ILE A 13 -0.35 68.75 4.62
N LEU A 14 0.28 69.55 5.47
CA LEU A 14 -0.17 70.88 5.83
C LEU A 14 0.29 71.80 4.70
N THR A 15 -0.61 72.53 4.05
CA THR A 15 -0.35 73.89 3.55
C THR A 15 -1.64 74.55 3.06
N THR A 16 -1.90 75.71 3.66
CA THR A 16 -2.33 76.98 3.04
C THR A 16 -3.75 77.12 2.48
N SER A 17 -4.59 77.78 3.27
CA SER A 17 -5.22 79.08 2.94
C SER A 17 -5.67 79.28 1.48
N VAL A 18 -6.98 79.14 1.23
CA VAL A 18 -7.79 80.20 0.62
C VAL A 18 -9.15 80.16 1.32
N ALA A 19 -9.32 81.02 2.32
CA ALA A 19 -10.63 81.45 2.75
C ALA A 19 -11.23 82.26 1.58
N ALA A 20 -12.01 81.60 0.73
CA ALA A 20 -12.91 82.28 -0.19
C ALA A 20 -14.10 82.77 0.63
N THR A 21 -13.87 83.84 1.38
CA THR A 21 -14.92 84.71 1.91
C THR A 21 -15.67 85.29 0.73
N GLY A 22 -16.73 84.60 0.29
CA GLY A 22 -17.80 85.18 -0.50
C GLY A 22 -18.62 86.13 0.37
N VAL A 23 -17.99 87.24 0.77
CA VAL A 23 -18.69 88.43 1.28
C VAL A 23 -19.39 89.02 0.06
N VAL A 24 -20.64 88.62 -0.17
CA VAL A 24 -21.54 89.44 -0.98
C VAL A 24 -21.89 90.64 -0.11
N LEU A 25 -21.14 91.72 -0.32
CA LEU A 25 -21.51 93.07 0.05
C LEU A 25 -22.88 93.36 -0.56
N HIS A 26 -23.93 93.36 0.26
CA HIS A 26 -25.18 94.04 -0.05
C HIS A 26 -24.93 95.56 0.03
N THR A 27 -24.25 96.09 -0.99
CA THR A 27 -24.32 97.52 -1.33
C THR A 27 -25.63 97.78 -2.10
N SER A 28 -26.21 98.94 -1.84
CA SER A 28 -27.51 99.50 -2.28
C SER A 28 -28.00 99.15 -3.70
N PRO A 29 -29.32 99.26 -3.96
CA PRO A 29 -29.98 98.55 -5.06
C PRO A 29 -29.67 99.22 -6.40
N GLU A 30 -28.76 98.65 -7.18
CA GLU A 30 -28.88 98.75 -8.63
C GLU A 30 -30.12 97.95 -9.03
N ARG A 31 -31.01 98.55 -9.83
CA ARG A 31 -32.16 97.85 -10.41
C ARG A 31 -31.65 96.60 -11.12
N GLU A 32 -31.85 95.44 -10.50
CA GLU A 32 -31.66 94.14 -11.15
C GLU A 32 -32.46 94.15 -12.44
N LYS A 33 -31.77 94.18 -13.58
CA LYS A 33 -32.38 93.82 -14.86
C LYS A 33 -32.80 92.36 -14.72
N LEU A 34 -34.11 92.15 -14.59
CA LEU A 34 -34.73 90.83 -14.68
C LEU A 34 -34.19 90.15 -15.95
N SER A 35 -33.45 89.06 -15.79
CA SER A 35 -32.99 88.27 -16.93
C SER A 35 -34.23 87.69 -17.63
N ILE A 36 -34.35 87.93 -18.94
CA ILE A 36 -35.49 87.45 -19.76
C ILE A 36 -35.44 85.92 -19.95
N TYR A 37 -34.30 85.30 -19.65
CA TYR A 37 -34.13 83.87 -19.72
C TYR A 37 -34.45 83.22 -18.37
N PRO A 38 -35.18 82.09 -18.36
CA PRO A 38 -35.34 81.30 -17.15
C PRO A 38 -33.97 80.83 -16.68
N HIS A 39 -33.64 81.09 -15.42
CA HIS A 39 -32.47 80.47 -14.80
C HIS A 39 -32.68 78.96 -14.79
N GLN A 40 -31.66 78.20 -15.18
CA GLN A 40 -31.67 76.75 -15.05
C GLN A 40 -31.97 76.41 -13.59
N THR A 41 -33.05 75.68 -13.34
CA THR A 41 -33.36 75.17 -12.01
C THR A 41 -32.16 74.36 -11.52
N PRO A 42 -31.54 74.73 -10.39
CA PRO A 42 -30.38 74.01 -9.88
C PRO A 42 -30.79 72.56 -9.66
N ASP A 43 -30.04 71.63 -10.23
CA ASP A 43 -30.31 70.21 -10.10
C ASP A 43 -30.07 69.82 -8.64
N ILE A 44 -31.15 69.46 -7.92
CA ILE A 44 -31.09 69.15 -6.49
C ILE A 44 -30.49 67.75 -6.36
N LEU A 45 -29.19 67.67 -6.12
CA LEU A 45 -28.52 66.42 -5.79
C LEU A 45 -28.91 65.99 -4.38
N LEU A 46 -29.85 65.05 -4.30
CA LEU A 46 -30.20 64.39 -3.04
C LEU A 46 -29.01 63.53 -2.59
N VAL A 47 -28.26 64.03 -1.60
CA VAL A 47 -27.17 63.27 -0.99
C VAL A 47 -27.77 62.46 0.16
N ASP A 48 -28.09 61.19 -0.11
CA ASP A 48 -28.49 60.22 0.91
C ASP A 48 -27.36 60.10 1.94
N THR A 49 -27.54 60.78 3.07
CA THR A 49 -26.61 60.75 4.17
C THR A 49 -27.07 59.67 5.13
N PRO A 50 -26.26 58.63 5.40
CA PRO A 50 -26.69 57.52 6.22
C PRO A 50 -27.01 57.99 7.65
N SER A 51 -28.08 57.44 8.21
CA SER A 51 -28.44 57.66 9.60
C SER A 51 -27.42 57.00 10.54
N ALA A 52 -27.23 57.56 11.74
CA ALA A 52 -26.31 57.00 12.74
C ALA A 52 -26.62 55.53 13.08
N LEU A 53 -27.89 55.13 13.01
CA LEU A 53 -28.32 53.74 13.20
C LEU A 53 -27.87 52.85 12.04
N GLU A 54 -27.96 53.33 10.80
CA GLU A 54 -27.53 52.60 9.61
C GLU A 54 -26.02 52.39 9.61
N GLU A 55 -25.25 53.36 10.10
CA GLU A 55 -23.81 53.20 10.28
C GLU A 55 -23.49 52.08 11.29
N GLN A 56 -24.19 52.06 12.44
CA GLN A 56 -24.00 51.04 13.46
C GLN A 56 -24.41 49.65 12.97
N ILE A 57 -25.56 49.51 12.31
CA ILE A 57 -26.01 48.26 11.68
C ILE A 57 -25.00 47.82 10.61
N GLY A 58 -24.48 48.77 9.82
CA GLY A 58 -23.45 48.51 8.83
C GLY A 58 -22.15 47.98 9.45
N VAL A 59 -21.69 48.55 10.55
CA VAL A 59 -20.51 48.06 11.29
C VAL A 59 -20.76 46.67 11.86
N ALA A 60 -21.91 46.45 12.50
CA ALA A 60 -22.28 45.15 13.06
C ALA A 60 -22.31 44.07 11.96
N ARG A 61 -23.04 44.33 10.87
CA ARG A 61 -23.13 43.41 9.71
C ARG A 61 -21.75 43.08 9.15
N ARG A 62 -20.88 44.07 8.95
CA ARG A 62 -19.51 43.85 8.45
C ARG A 62 -18.69 42.96 9.40
N LYS A 63 -18.79 43.17 10.72
CA LYS A 63 -18.10 42.32 11.71
C LYS A 63 -18.61 40.89 11.67
N PHE A 64 -19.92 40.68 11.59
CA PHE A 64 -20.51 39.34 11.51
C PHE A 64 -20.13 38.63 10.21
N ILE A 65 -20.26 39.30 9.06
CA ILE A 65 -19.86 38.73 7.77
C ILE A 65 -18.37 38.38 7.78
N LYS A 66 -17.53 39.28 8.30
CA LYS A 66 -16.10 39.02 8.39
C LYS A 66 -15.79 37.82 9.29
N ALA A 67 -16.38 37.76 10.48
CA ALA A 67 -16.18 36.63 11.39
C ALA A 67 -16.66 35.31 10.77
N TYR A 68 -17.80 35.32 10.07
CA TYR A 68 -18.32 34.15 9.36
C TYR A 68 -17.42 33.73 8.18
N CYS A 69 -16.96 34.67 7.38
CA CYS A 69 -16.03 34.38 6.29
C CYS A 69 -14.68 33.87 6.80
N ASP A 70 -14.16 34.45 7.88
CA ASP A 70 -12.90 34.05 8.51
C ASP A 70 -13.01 32.61 9.04
N THR A 71 -14.08 32.26 9.77
CA THR A 71 -14.30 30.89 10.27
C THR A 71 -14.51 29.90 9.14
N HIS A 72 -15.33 30.25 8.14
CA HIS A 72 -15.53 29.43 6.96
C HIS A 72 -14.21 29.18 6.22
N SER A 73 -13.37 30.21 6.07
CA SER A 73 -12.06 30.07 5.39
C SER A 73 -11.09 29.16 6.13
N GLN A 74 -11.10 29.17 7.47
CA GLN A 74 -10.26 28.29 8.29
C GLN A 74 -10.71 26.83 8.15
N VAL A 75 -12.02 26.58 8.24
CA VAL A 75 -12.59 25.23 8.06
C VAL A 75 -12.29 24.73 6.65
N GLN A 76 -12.52 25.56 5.63
CA GLN A 76 -12.24 25.20 4.25
C GLN A 76 -10.75 24.98 4.01
N GLY A 77 -9.87 25.70 4.70
CA GLY A 77 -8.42 25.45 4.69
C GLY A 77 -8.05 24.08 5.25
N VAL A 78 -8.67 23.65 6.35
CA VAL A 78 -8.44 22.30 6.92
C VAL A 78 -8.96 21.21 5.99
N ILE A 79 -10.17 21.38 5.46
CA ILE A 79 -10.78 20.45 4.51
C ILE A 79 -9.90 20.34 3.25
N SER A 80 -9.43 21.46 2.71
CA SER A 80 -8.58 21.47 1.52
C SER A 80 -7.25 20.73 1.76
N ARG A 81 -6.65 20.86 2.95
CA ARG A 81 -5.45 20.09 3.32
C ARG A 81 -5.75 18.59 3.40
N TRP A 82 -6.90 18.22 3.96
CA TRP A 82 -7.32 16.82 4.05
C TRP A 82 -7.55 16.22 2.65
N ILE A 83 -8.30 16.92 1.80
CA ILE A 83 -8.52 16.54 0.40
C ILE A 83 -7.19 16.43 -0.35
N GLY A 84 -6.24 17.34 -0.10
CA GLY A 84 -4.91 17.26 -0.68
C GLY A 84 -4.12 16.01 -0.25
N VAL A 85 -4.25 15.60 1.01
CA VAL A 85 -3.67 14.34 1.51
C VAL A 85 -4.35 13.14 0.85
N GLU A 86 -5.68 13.15 0.75
CA GLU A 86 -6.45 12.10 0.08
C GLU A 86 -6.04 11.94 -1.39
N HIS A 87 -5.98 13.02 -2.15
CA HIS A 87 -5.52 12.98 -3.54
C HIS A 87 -4.07 12.52 -3.66
N ALA A 88 -3.20 12.92 -2.73
CA ALA A 88 -1.82 12.45 -2.71
C ALA A 88 -1.72 10.94 -2.45
N ILE A 89 -2.57 10.40 -1.57
CA ILE A 89 -2.66 8.96 -1.30
C ILE A 89 -3.27 8.24 -2.51
N GLU A 90 -4.37 8.74 -3.06
CA GLU A 90 -5.05 8.15 -4.22
C GLU A 90 -4.10 8.07 -5.42
N ASN A 91 -3.39 9.16 -5.73
CA ASN A 91 -2.41 9.18 -6.81
C ASN A 91 -1.28 8.17 -6.57
N ARG A 92 -0.82 8.01 -5.32
CA ARG A 92 0.20 7.00 -4.97
C ARG A 92 -0.33 5.58 -5.11
N VAL A 93 -1.53 5.31 -4.62
CA VAL A 93 -2.17 4.00 -4.71
C VAL A 93 -2.41 3.62 -6.18
N LYS A 94 -2.91 4.55 -6.99
CA LYS A 94 -3.06 4.38 -8.43
C LYS A 94 -1.73 4.15 -9.15
N ALA A 95 -0.65 4.78 -8.71
CA ALA A 95 0.67 4.56 -9.29
C ALA A 95 1.26 3.18 -8.94
N ILE A 96 0.93 2.64 -7.77
CA ILE A 96 1.38 1.30 -7.35
C ILE A 96 0.59 0.21 -8.08
N ILE A 97 -0.73 0.42 -8.21
CA ILE A 97 -1.65 -0.52 -8.86
C ILE A 97 -1.43 -0.50 -10.39
N SER A 98 -1.02 -1.62 -10.97
CA SER A 98 -0.93 -1.76 -12.42
C SER A 98 -2.33 -2.00 -13.01
N PRO A 99 -2.74 -1.25 -14.04
CA PRO A 99 -4.02 -1.46 -14.72
C PRO A 99 -4.06 -2.73 -15.57
N ASN A 100 -2.90 -3.34 -15.85
CA ASN A 100 -2.78 -4.53 -16.69
C ASN A 100 -3.00 -5.85 -15.93
N GLU A 101 -3.32 -5.78 -14.63
CA GLU A 101 -3.41 -6.92 -13.74
C GLU A 101 -4.79 -6.99 -13.06
N SER A 102 -5.40 -8.17 -13.02
CA SER A 102 -6.70 -8.40 -12.40
C SER A 102 -6.58 -8.45 -10.88
N LEU A 103 -6.75 -7.29 -10.23
CA LEU A 103 -6.64 -7.18 -8.77
C LEU A 103 -7.69 -7.98 -7.99
N THR A 104 -8.91 -8.09 -8.53
CA THR A 104 -10.03 -8.72 -7.81
C THR A 104 -9.79 -10.19 -7.49
N PRO A 105 -9.38 -11.08 -8.43
CA PRO A 105 -8.96 -12.43 -8.07
C PRO A 105 -7.59 -12.46 -7.38
N GLY A 106 -6.64 -11.60 -7.80
CA GLY A 106 -5.27 -11.62 -7.27
C GLY A 106 -5.23 -11.38 -5.76
N LEU A 107 -5.96 -10.38 -5.26
CA LEU A 107 -6.02 -10.07 -3.84
C LEU A 107 -6.73 -11.17 -3.03
N LEU A 108 -7.75 -11.82 -3.62
CA LEU A 108 -8.40 -12.97 -3.00
C LEU A 108 -7.45 -14.15 -2.88
N TYR A 109 -6.66 -14.46 -3.91
CA TYR A 109 -5.68 -15.54 -3.87
C TYR A 109 -4.56 -15.27 -2.87
N VAL A 110 -4.07 -14.04 -2.79
CA VAL A 110 -3.14 -13.62 -1.73
C VAL A 110 -3.78 -13.81 -0.37
N GLY A 111 -5.00 -13.31 -0.17
CA GLY A 111 -5.76 -13.44 1.07
C GLY A 111 -5.90 -14.90 1.50
N VAL A 112 -6.35 -15.79 0.61
CA VAL A 112 -6.45 -17.23 0.89
C VAL A 112 -5.09 -17.83 1.24
N ALA A 113 -4.04 -17.53 0.47
CA ALA A 113 -2.70 -18.03 0.75
C ALA A 113 -2.17 -17.58 2.12
N THR A 114 -2.40 -16.33 2.53
CA THR A 114 -2.03 -15.84 3.87
C THR A 114 -2.78 -16.55 4.98
N LEU A 115 -4.07 -16.81 4.75
CA LEU A 115 -4.96 -17.44 5.72
C LEU A 115 -4.61 -18.93 5.86
N THR A 116 -4.26 -19.59 4.75
CA THR A 116 -3.65 -20.92 4.75
C THR A 116 -2.33 -20.93 5.52
N GLY A 117 -1.45 -19.94 5.33
CA GLY A 117 -0.24 -19.79 6.13
C GLY A 117 -0.52 -19.67 7.63
N SER A 118 -1.57 -18.93 8.01
CA SER A 118 -2.02 -18.79 9.40
C SER A 118 -2.60 -20.08 9.98
N ILE A 119 -3.38 -20.83 9.19
CA ILE A 119 -3.91 -22.14 9.59
C ILE A 119 -2.76 -23.13 9.80
N ILE A 120 -1.79 -23.18 8.87
CA ILE A 120 -0.62 -24.05 8.99
C ILE A 120 0.21 -23.68 10.22
N ALA A 121 0.36 -22.38 10.49
CA ALA A 121 1.12 -21.90 11.63
C ALA A 121 0.42 -22.09 12.98
N ARG A 122 -0.88 -22.40 12.99
CA ARG A 122 -1.70 -22.53 14.20
C ARG A 122 -1.18 -23.60 15.16
N SER A 123 -0.73 -24.75 14.66
CA SER A 123 -0.27 -25.89 15.48
C SER A 123 1.24 -25.92 15.72
N ARG A 124 1.97 -24.87 15.29
CA ARG A 124 3.43 -24.81 15.32
C ARG A 124 3.92 -23.83 16.39
N PHE A 125 5.23 -23.80 16.63
CA PHE A 125 5.86 -22.91 17.61
C PHE A 125 5.53 -21.42 17.36
N ILE A 126 5.60 -20.59 18.40
CA ILE A 126 5.13 -19.18 18.37
C ILE A 126 5.77 -18.36 17.23
N GLY A 127 7.03 -18.65 16.89
CA GLY A 127 7.74 -18.02 15.78
C GLY A 127 7.09 -18.33 14.43
N ALA A 128 6.72 -19.58 14.16
CA ALA A 128 6.00 -19.94 12.95
C ALA A 128 4.68 -19.17 12.86
N ARG A 129 3.96 -19.00 13.97
CA ARG A 129 2.71 -18.23 14.02
C ARG A 129 2.87 -16.76 13.59
N LEU A 130 4.02 -16.17 13.88
CA LEU A 130 4.33 -14.78 13.52
C LEU A 130 4.92 -14.65 12.10
N PHE A 131 5.74 -15.62 11.67
CA PHE A 131 6.48 -15.51 10.41
C PHE A 131 5.82 -16.19 9.21
N LEU A 132 5.06 -17.27 9.39
CA LEU A 132 4.43 -17.97 8.25
C LEU A 132 3.42 -17.09 7.50
N PRO A 133 2.44 -16.45 8.17
CA PRO A 133 1.46 -15.61 7.47
C PRO A 133 2.07 -14.51 6.60
N PRO A 134 3.04 -13.68 7.08
CA PRO A 134 3.66 -12.68 6.23
C PRO A 134 4.54 -13.29 5.13
N VAL A 135 5.21 -14.42 5.37
CA VAL A 135 5.97 -15.10 4.30
C VAL A 135 5.04 -15.55 3.18
N PHE A 136 3.91 -16.18 3.52
CA PHE A 136 2.90 -16.56 2.54
C PHE A 136 2.28 -15.35 1.83
N LEU A 137 2.10 -14.23 2.53
CA LEU A 137 1.67 -12.96 1.95
C LEU A 137 2.64 -12.49 0.87
N PHE A 138 3.93 -12.35 1.19
CA PHE A 138 4.89 -11.85 0.22
C PHE A 138 5.13 -12.82 -0.93
N ALA A 139 5.14 -14.13 -0.66
CA ALA A 139 5.29 -15.15 -1.68
C ALA A 139 4.10 -15.15 -2.66
N SER A 140 2.87 -15.14 -2.14
CA SER A 140 1.67 -15.11 -2.97
C SER A 140 1.49 -13.77 -3.70
N ALA A 141 1.86 -12.64 -3.08
CA ALA A 141 1.84 -11.34 -3.75
C ALA A 141 2.81 -11.30 -4.94
N GLN A 142 4.02 -11.86 -4.81
CA GLN A 142 4.95 -11.94 -5.93
C GLN A 142 4.42 -12.84 -7.06
N GLN A 143 3.65 -13.88 -6.73
CA GLN A 143 3.13 -14.86 -7.69
C GLN A 143 1.86 -14.38 -8.41
N PHE A 144 0.89 -13.84 -7.68
CA PHE A 144 -0.41 -13.43 -8.23
C PHE A 144 -0.46 -11.96 -8.63
N LEU A 145 0.46 -11.15 -8.10
CA LEU A 145 0.51 -9.70 -8.24
C LEU A 145 1.94 -9.20 -8.60
N PRO A 146 2.62 -9.77 -9.62
CA PRO A 146 4.02 -9.45 -9.92
C PRO A 146 4.28 -7.97 -10.24
N GLN A 147 3.41 -7.32 -11.03
CA GLN A 147 3.63 -5.94 -11.45
C GLN A 147 3.41 -4.95 -10.31
N THR A 148 2.31 -5.12 -9.58
CA THR A 148 2.00 -4.33 -8.40
C THR A 148 3.04 -4.50 -7.30
N THR A 149 3.51 -5.73 -7.07
CA THR A 149 4.59 -6.01 -6.12
C THR A 149 5.91 -5.35 -6.55
N ALA A 150 6.23 -5.35 -7.86
CA ALA A 150 7.43 -4.67 -8.37
C ALA A 150 7.35 -3.14 -8.22
N ASN A 151 6.20 -2.53 -8.54
CA ASN A 151 5.97 -1.09 -8.37
C ASN A 151 6.05 -0.69 -6.90
N LEU A 152 5.45 -1.49 -6.00
CA LEU A 152 5.52 -1.25 -4.56
C LEU A 152 6.96 -1.34 -4.05
N LYS A 153 7.73 -2.34 -4.48
CA LYS A 153 9.16 -2.48 -4.13
C LYS A 153 9.97 -1.28 -4.62
N ALA A 154 9.76 -0.82 -5.85
CA ALA A 154 10.42 0.36 -6.40
C ALA A 154 10.08 1.62 -5.59
N TYR A 155 8.81 1.80 -5.25
CA TYR A 155 8.37 2.93 -4.42
C TYR A 155 8.98 2.89 -3.01
N LEU A 156 9.02 1.73 -2.36
CA LEU A 156 9.68 1.57 -1.07
C LEU A 156 11.18 1.87 -1.16
N GLY A 157 11.84 1.46 -2.25
CA GLY A 157 13.23 1.82 -2.52
C GLY A 157 13.44 3.34 -2.63
N LEU A 158 12.61 4.05 -3.40
CA LEU A 158 12.66 5.51 -3.50
C LEU A 158 12.43 6.20 -2.15
N LEU A 159 11.54 5.65 -1.33
CA LEU A 159 11.27 6.15 0.01
C LEU A 159 12.46 5.94 0.95
N GLU A 160 13.09 4.76 0.85
CA GLU A 160 14.31 4.42 1.59
C GLU A 160 15.47 5.35 1.19
N ASP A 161 15.65 5.62 -0.11
CA ASP A 161 16.67 6.55 -0.61
C ASP A 161 16.46 7.98 -0.10
N THR A 162 15.20 8.43 -0.06
CA THR A 162 14.85 9.80 0.31
C THR A 162 14.99 10.05 1.81
N TYR A 163 14.49 9.12 2.64
CA TYR A 163 14.41 9.33 4.09
C TYR A 163 15.53 8.61 4.88
N PHE A 164 16.06 7.50 4.36
CA PHE A 164 17.03 6.64 5.05
C PHE A 164 18.20 6.20 4.14
N PRO A 165 19.02 7.14 3.62
CA PRO A 165 20.03 6.84 2.61
C PRO A 165 21.12 5.86 3.08
N ASN A 166 21.43 5.85 4.38
CA ASN A 166 22.38 4.88 4.95
C ASN A 166 21.82 3.46 4.98
N PHE A 167 20.50 3.31 5.15
CA PHE A 167 19.84 2.01 5.13
C PHE A 167 19.76 1.49 3.69
N SER A 168 19.39 2.35 2.74
CA SER A 168 19.35 1.99 1.31
C SER A 168 20.68 1.44 0.79
N LYS A 169 21.81 2.09 1.11
CA LYS A 169 23.12 1.58 0.69
C LYS A 169 23.40 0.19 1.23
N LYS A 170 23.08 -0.07 2.51
CA LYS A 170 23.26 -1.39 3.14
C LYS A 170 22.33 -2.43 2.52
N HIS A 171 21.08 -2.05 2.25
CA HIS A 171 20.10 -2.91 1.59
C HIS A 171 20.54 -3.27 0.16
N ALA A 172 21.03 -2.30 -0.62
CA ALA A 172 21.57 -2.54 -1.95
C ALA A 172 22.78 -3.48 -1.93
N ILE A 173 23.71 -3.28 -0.99
CA ILE A 173 24.88 -4.15 -0.78
C ILE A 173 24.42 -5.57 -0.39
N ALA A 174 23.49 -5.68 0.56
CA ALA A 174 22.94 -6.97 0.99
C ALA A 174 22.25 -7.71 -0.17
N ASN A 175 21.48 -7.00 -0.99
CA ASN A 175 20.83 -7.56 -2.17
C ASN A 175 21.85 -8.04 -3.21
N ALA A 176 22.95 -7.30 -3.41
CA ALA A 176 24.04 -7.71 -4.30
C ALA A 176 24.74 -8.98 -3.80
N HIS A 177 25.07 -9.05 -2.51
CA HIS A 177 25.68 -10.25 -1.92
C HIS A 177 24.74 -11.45 -1.91
N THR A 178 23.43 -11.23 -1.72
CA THR A 178 22.43 -12.30 -1.78
C THR A 178 22.32 -12.85 -3.20
N ARG A 179 22.33 -11.99 -4.23
CA ARG A 179 22.37 -12.43 -5.63
C ARG A 179 23.64 -13.20 -5.95
N MET A 180 24.80 -12.66 -5.56
CA MET A 180 26.08 -13.34 -5.77
C MET A 180 26.13 -14.71 -5.08
N THR A 181 25.60 -14.81 -3.85
CA THR A 181 25.52 -16.09 -3.12
C THR A 181 24.59 -17.07 -3.82
N TRP A 182 23.46 -16.59 -4.35
CA TRP A 182 22.54 -17.42 -5.12
C TRP A 182 23.18 -17.96 -6.40
N ASP A 183 23.90 -17.10 -7.12
CA ASP A 183 24.64 -17.49 -8.32
C ASP A 183 25.73 -18.51 -7.98
N HIS A 184 26.47 -18.29 -6.88
CA HIS A 184 27.45 -19.28 -6.39
C HIS A 184 26.83 -20.64 -6.02
N ILE A 185 25.65 -20.66 -5.41
CA ILE A 185 24.94 -21.92 -5.10
C ILE A 185 24.52 -22.64 -6.39
N LYS A 186 24.04 -21.88 -7.37
CA LYS A 186 23.67 -22.41 -8.69
C LYS A 186 24.88 -23.00 -9.40
N ASP A 187 25.99 -22.27 -9.43
CA ASP A 187 27.25 -22.71 -10.04
C ASP A 187 27.83 -23.92 -9.31
N ALA A 188 27.81 -23.91 -7.97
CA ALA A 188 28.25 -25.05 -7.16
C ALA A 188 27.39 -26.30 -7.43
N THR A 189 26.10 -26.14 -7.73
CA THR A 189 25.19 -27.25 -8.07
C THR A 189 25.41 -27.76 -9.50
N GLN A 190 25.80 -26.90 -10.44
CA GLN A 190 26.17 -27.33 -11.78
C GLN A 190 27.52 -28.06 -11.77
N ASN A 191 28.53 -27.44 -11.15
CA ASN A 191 29.84 -28.04 -10.92
C ASN A 191 29.73 -29.32 -10.08
N SER A 192 28.72 -29.42 -9.19
CA SER A 192 28.49 -30.64 -8.40
C SER A 192 28.18 -31.86 -9.26
N ARG A 193 27.36 -31.66 -10.30
CA ARG A 193 26.99 -32.73 -11.23
C ARG A 193 28.17 -33.15 -12.08
N GLU A 194 28.97 -32.19 -12.53
CA GLU A 194 30.15 -32.42 -13.37
C GLU A 194 31.27 -33.14 -12.61
N TRP A 195 31.54 -32.80 -11.34
CA TRP A 195 32.56 -33.53 -10.57
C TRP A 195 32.10 -34.94 -10.21
N VAL A 196 30.80 -35.18 -9.98
CA VAL A 196 30.30 -36.54 -9.72
C VAL A 196 30.45 -37.42 -10.97
N THR A 197 30.14 -36.88 -12.16
CA THR A 197 30.35 -37.63 -13.42
C THR A 197 31.83 -37.89 -13.66
N HIS A 198 32.69 -36.89 -13.47
CA HIS A 198 34.12 -37.05 -13.71
C HIS A 198 34.80 -37.92 -12.64
N GLY A 199 34.38 -37.83 -11.38
CA GLY A 199 34.86 -38.69 -10.29
C GLY A 199 34.45 -40.15 -10.47
N ALA A 200 33.24 -40.39 -10.99
CA ALA A 200 32.81 -41.73 -11.37
C ALA A 200 33.65 -42.28 -12.53
N GLU A 201 33.95 -41.48 -13.56
CA GLU A 201 34.83 -41.87 -14.66
C GLU A 201 36.25 -42.19 -14.18
N VAL A 202 36.84 -41.33 -13.34
CA VAL A 202 38.21 -41.54 -12.81
C VAL A 202 38.28 -42.75 -11.88
N ALA A 203 37.24 -43.01 -11.09
CA ALA A 203 37.17 -44.22 -10.25
C ALA A 203 37.10 -45.48 -11.11
N VAL A 204 36.31 -45.45 -12.19
CA VAL A 204 36.20 -46.56 -13.14
C VAL A 204 37.51 -46.77 -13.89
N ASP A 205 38.17 -45.69 -14.33
CA ASP A 205 39.46 -45.76 -15.02
C ASP A 205 40.55 -46.33 -14.10
N LYS A 206 40.61 -45.94 -12.82
CA LYS A 206 41.57 -46.51 -11.85
C LYS A 206 41.32 -47.98 -11.52
N VAL A 207 40.05 -48.39 -11.43
CA VAL A 207 39.71 -49.81 -11.24
C VAL A 207 40.06 -50.62 -12.49
N GLN A 208 39.85 -50.05 -13.69
CA GLN A 208 40.23 -50.67 -14.95
C GLN A 208 41.76 -50.79 -15.11
N GLU A 209 42.55 -49.79 -14.69
CA GLU A 209 44.02 -49.85 -14.68
C GLU A 209 44.56 -50.88 -13.69
N ALA A 210 43.96 -50.97 -12.49
CA ALA A 210 44.41 -51.90 -11.45
C ALA A 210 44.02 -53.36 -11.75
N THR A 211 42.90 -53.58 -12.44
CA THR A 211 42.37 -54.93 -12.71
C THR A 211 42.58 -55.40 -14.15
N GLY A 212 43.01 -54.51 -15.05
CA GLY A 212 43.18 -54.80 -16.49
C GLY A 212 41.88 -55.11 -17.23
N LEU A 213 40.73 -55.06 -16.56
CA LEU A 213 39.41 -55.38 -17.12
C LEU A 213 38.81 -54.13 -17.76
N LYS A 214 38.46 -54.21 -19.05
CA LYS A 214 37.81 -53.12 -19.82
C LYS A 214 36.36 -52.85 -19.39
N LEU A 215 36.16 -52.45 -18.14
CA LEU A 215 34.84 -52.21 -17.55
C LEU A 215 34.10 -51.04 -18.21
N LYS A 216 34.82 -50.04 -18.74
CA LYS A 216 34.24 -48.90 -19.47
C LYS A 216 33.51 -49.31 -20.76
N GLU A 217 34.04 -50.32 -21.47
CA GLU A 217 33.42 -50.89 -22.69
C GLU A 217 32.30 -51.87 -22.36
N THR A 218 32.42 -52.68 -21.31
CA THR A 218 31.44 -53.73 -20.99
C THR A 218 30.20 -53.24 -20.25
N MET A 219 30.30 -52.16 -19.45
CA MET A 219 29.16 -51.55 -18.76
C MET A 219 28.38 -50.53 -19.60
N GLY A 220 28.79 -50.32 -20.86
CA GLY A 220 28.10 -49.43 -21.79
C GLY A 220 28.00 -47.99 -21.29
N TRP A 221 28.92 -47.53 -20.44
CA TRP A 221 28.89 -46.14 -19.94
C TRP A 221 29.23 -45.12 -21.03
N ALA A 222 29.91 -45.53 -22.10
CA ALA A 222 30.02 -44.75 -23.34
C ALA A 222 28.73 -44.70 -24.18
N GLN A 223 27.69 -45.47 -23.80
CA GLN A 223 26.46 -45.69 -24.58
C GLN A 223 25.17 -45.49 -23.75
N LYS A 224 25.27 -44.85 -22.57
CA LYS A 224 24.11 -44.47 -21.73
C LYS A 224 23.61 -43.05 -22.02
N GLN A 225 23.65 -42.67 -23.28
CA GLN A 225 22.79 -41.63 -23.84
C GLN A 225 22.14 -42.20 -25.10
N ALA A 226 21.08 -42.98 -24.93
CA ALA A 226 19.95 -43.08 -25.87
C ALA A 226 19.01 -44.20 -25.44
N GLU A 227 17.86 -43.80 -24.90
CA GLU A 227 16.55 -44.40 -25.21
C GLU A 227 16.04 -45.64 -24.45
N VAL A 228 16.82 -46.66 -24.10
CA VAL A 228 16.17 -47.93 -23.66
C VAL A 228 15.73 -47.97 -22.18
N LYS A 229 16.43 -47.32 -21.25
CA LYS A 229 16.13 -47.45 -19.79
C LYS A 229 15.07 -46.48 -19.25
N VAL A 230 14.67 -45.48 -20.03
CA VAL A 230 13.64 -44.50 -19.62
C VAL A 230 12.24 -45.13 -19.69
N ILE A 231 12.02 -46.05 -20.64
CA ILE A 231 10.73 -46.71 -20.86
C ILE A 231 10.46 -47.77 -19.79
N GLU A 232 11.48 -48.54 -19.39
CA GLU A 232 11.34 -49.56 -18.32
C GLU A 232 11.23 -48.95 -16.92
N ALA A 233 11.94 -47.85 -16.66
CA ALA A 233 11.86 -47.15 -15.38
C ALA A 233 10.52 -46.41 -15.19
N ALA A 234 9.93 -45.86 -16.25
CA ALA A 234 8.61 -45.26 -16.20
C ALA A 234 7.52 -46.31 -15.88
N ASN A 235 7.57 -47.47 -16.54
CA ASN A 235 6.59 -48.54 -16.33
C ASN A 235 6.72 -49.20 -14.94
N ALA A 236 7.94 -49.33 -14.41
CA ALA A 236 8.16 -49.86 -13.05
C ALA A 236 7.74 -48.88 -11.95
N VAL A 237 7.81 -47.57 -12.20
CA VAL A 237 7.33 -46.54 -11.27
C VAL A 237 5.80 -46.46 -11.27
N GLU A 238 5.14 -46.64 -12.42
CA GLU A 238 3.68 -46.72 -12.49
C GLU A 238 3.11 -47.96 -11.79
N GLN A 239 3.77 -49.13 -11.92
CA GLN A 239 3.37 -50.35 -11.22
C GLN A 239 3.57 -50.24 -9.69
N ARG A 240 4.67 -49.63 -9.24
CA ARG A 240 4.88 -49.41 -7.79
C ARG A 240 3.98 -48.31 -7.22
N ALA A 241 3.56 -47.33 -8.04
CA ALA A 241 2.61 -46.32 -7.63
C ALA A 241 1.18 -46.86 -7.51
N SER A 242 0.78 -47.84 -8.35
CA SER A 242 -0.53 -48.49 -8.23
C SER A 242 -0.59 -49.48 -7.07
N GLU A 243 0.48 -50.24 -6.84
CA GLU A 243 0.62 -51.11 -5.67
C GLU A 243 0.64 -50.32 -4.35
N ALA A 244 1.36 -49.19 -4.30
CA ALA A 244 1.35 -48.32 -3.14
C ALA A 244 -0.03 -47.68 -2.88
N LYS A 245 -0.78 -47.31 -3.92
CA LYS A 245 -2.16 -46.84 -3.77
C LYS A 245 -3.09 -47.93 -3.22
N ALA A 246 -2.98 -49.16 -3.71
CA ALA A 246 -3.80 -50.28 -3.23
C ALA A 246 -3.46 -50.70 -1.79
N VAL A 247 -2.20 -50.60 -1.37
CA VAL A 247 -1.78 -50.84 0.02
C VAL A 247 -2.27 -49.72 0.94
N VAL A 248 -2.23 -48.47 0.49
CA VAL A 248 -2.76 -47.33 1.25
C VAL A 248 -4.28 -47.42 1.39
N GLU A 249 -5.01 -47.87 0.37
CA GLU A 249 -6.46 -48.04 0.42
C GLU A 249 -6.88 -49.16 1.38
N LYS A 250 -6.15 -50.28 1.41
CA LYS A 250 -6.36 -51.36 2.40
C LYS A 250 -6.07 -50.92 3.84
N VAL A 251 -5.02 -50.13 4.05
CA VAL A 251 -4.68 -49.57 5.37
C VAL A 251 -5.71 -48.54 5.83
N ILE A 252 -6.34 -47.82 4.90
CA ILE A 252 -7.44 -46.91 5.18
C ILE A 252 -8.71 -47.69 5.57
N GLU A 253 -9.08 -48.74 4.85
CA GLU A 253 -10.26 -49.57 5.19
C GLU A 253 -10.10 -50.33 6.52
N GLU A 254 -8.90 -50.81 6.84
CA GLU A 254 -8.63 -51.53 8.10
C GLU A 254 -8.65 -50.61 9.34
N LYS A 255 -8.28 -49.33 9.17
CA LYS A 255 -8.25 -48.35 10.29
C LYS A 255 -9.54 -47.54 10.47
N VAL A 256 -10.44 -47.51 9.49
CA VAL A 256 -11.75 -46.85 9.60
C VAL A 256 -12.67 -47.44 10.71
N PRO A 257 -12.71 -48.76 10.99
CA PRO A 257 -13.51 -49.28 12.11
C PRO A 257 -12.92 -48.96 13.50
N GLU A 258 -11.58 -48.91 13.65
CA GLU A 258 -10.94 -48.55 14.94
C GLU A 258 -11.18 -47.08 15.31
N ILE A 259 -11.20 -46.18 14.32
CA ILE A 259 -11.43 -44.74 14.54
C ILE A 259 -12.90 -44.46 14.89
N LYS A 260 -13.87 -45.23 14.38
CA LYS A 260 -15.29 -45.11 14.75
C LYS A 260 -15.55 -45.56 16.19
N VAL A 261 -14.95 -46.67 16.64
CA VAL A 261 -15.10 -47.16 18.02
C VAL A 261 -14.42 -46.21 19.03
N GLY A 262 -13.32 -45.55 18.64
CA GLY A 262 -12.69 -44.50 19.45
C GLY A 262 -13.52 -43.22 19.58
N LEU A 263 -14.26 -42.83 18.53
CA LEU A 263 -15.11 -41.63 18.54
C LEU A 263 -16.42 -41.83 19.32
N GLU A 264 -17.00 -43.03 19.33
CA GLU A 264 -18.22 -43.31 20.11
C GLU A 264 -17.95 -43.33 21.62
N LYS A 265 -16.80 -43.86 22.07
CA LYS A 265 -16.41 -43.85 23.49
C LYS A 265 -16.13 -42.45 24.03
N VAL A 266 -15.53 -41.58 23.22
CA VAL A 266 -15.31 -40.16 23.58
C VAL A 266 -16.63 -39.37 23.56
N GLY A 267 -17.60 -39.77 22.72
CA GLY A 267 -18.92 -39.16 22.64
C GLY A 267 -19.84 -39.45 23.85
N GLU A 268 -19.71 -40.63 24.48
CA GLU A 268 -20.45 -40.97 25.70
C GLU A 268 -19.85 -40.35 26.96
N GLU A 269 -18.52 -40.32 27.12
CA GLU A 269 -17.86 -39.70 28.28
C GLU A 269 -18.09 -38.18 28.37
N THR A 270 -18.42 -37.52 27.24
CA THR A 270 -18.69 -36.08 27.22
C THR A 270 -20.17 -35.73 27.57
N LYS A 271 -21.07 -36.72 27.70
CA LYS A 271 -22.47 -36.48 28.11
C LYS A 271 -22.72 -36.66 29.61
N GLU A 272 -21.81 -37.28 30.36
CA GLU A 272 -21.98 -37.56 31.79
C GLU A 272 -21.36 -36.49 32.71
N GLN A 273 -20.60 -35.53 32.17
CA GLN A 273 -20.00 -34.41 32.92
C GLN A 273 -20.51 -33.04 32.46
N VAL A 274 -21.79 -32.75 32.68
CA VAL A 274 -22.32 -31.37 32.64
C VAL A 274 -23.20 -31.13 33.88
N PRO A 275 -22.77 -30.36 34.89
CA PRO A 275 -23.66 -29.92 35.96
C PRO A 275 -24.59 -28.78 35.50
N PRO A 276 -25.81 -28.65 36.06
CA PRO A 276 -26.83 -27.73 35.56
C PRO A 276 -26.54 -26.30 35.99
N LYS A 277 -26.31 -25.39 35.04
CA LYS A 277 -26.19 -23.95 35.32
C LYS A 277 -26.84 -23.03 34.28
N VAL A 278 -27.86 -23.53 33.56
CA VAL A 278 -28.51 -22.79 32.46
C VAL A 278 -29.97 -22.42 32.74
N GLU A 279 -30.56 -22.78 33.89
CA GLU A 279 -31.97 -22.42 34.17
C GLU A 279 -32.21 -21.06 34.84
N GLU A 280 -31.17 -20.30 35.22
CA GLU A 280 -31.36 -18.99 35.90
C GLU A 280 -31.36 -17.75 34.98
N ILE A 281 -31.02 -17.87 33.69
CA ILE A 281 -30.86 -16.68 32.82
C ILE A 281 -32.12 -16.36 31.97
N LYS A 282 -33.16 -17.21 32.01
CA LYS A 282 -34.40 -16.99 31.24
C LYS A 282 -35.54 -16.31 32.01
N ARG A 283 -35.31 -15.75 33.20
CA ARG A 283 -36.31 -14.96 33.94
C ARG A 283 -36.04 -13.46 34.03
N LEU A 284 -35.02 -12.94 33.33
CA LEU A 284 -34.71 -11.51 33.31
C LEU A 284 -34.30 -11.02 31.90
N VAL A 285 -35.18 -11.22 30.91
CA VAL A 285 -35.34 -10.34 29.73
C VAL A 285 -36.80 -10.39 29.32
#